data_AF-A0A348WFV4-F1
#
_entry.id   AF-A0A348WFV4-F1
#
_cell.length_a   1.000
_cell.length_b   1.000
_cell.length_c   1.000
_cell.angle_alpha   90.00
_cell.angle_beta   90.00
_cell.angle_gamma   90.00
#
_symmetry.space_group_name_H-M   'P 1'
#
loop_
_entity.id
_entity.type
_entity.pdbx_description
1 polymer ?
#
loop_
_entity_poly.entity_id
_entity_poly.type
_entity_poly.pdbx_seq_one_letter_code
_entity_poly.pdbx_strand_id
1 'polypeptide(L)'
;GRFSPPEVAGFLVTASTNLALDEIIALTKARASHARRQRWAADVVVDKHSMGGIPGNRITPIVIPIVAAHGLTMPKTSSRAITSAAGTADMMEVMARVDLGPEEFR
;
A
#
# COMPACT_ATOMS: atom_id res chain seq x y z
N GLY A 1 -18.45 -13.71 -2.87
CA GLY A 1 -18.45 -12.44 -3.61
C GLY A 1 -19.27 -12.62 -4.87
N ARG A 2 -19.80 -11.54 -5.45
CA ARG A 2 -20.67 -11.59 -6.65
C ARG A 2 -20.00 -12.21 -7.88
N PHE A 3 -18.66 -12.23 -7.92
CA PHE A 3 -17.85 -12.79 -8.99
C PHE A 3 -17.00 -13.97 -8.47
N SER A 4 -16.82 -14.96 -9.32
CA SER A 4 -15.98 -16.15 -9.11
C SER A 4 -14.49 -15.83 -9.26
N PRO A 5 -13.59 -16.66 -8.69
CA PRO A 5 -12.14 -16.44 -8.83
C PRO A 5 -11.64 -16.34 -10.29
N PRO A 6 -12.13 -17.15 -11.25
CA PRO A 6 -11.75 -16.99 -12.66
C PRO A 6 -12.18 -15.65 -13.27
N GLU A 7 -13.38 -15.15 -12.93
CA GLU A 7 -13.86 -13.85 -13.41
C GLU A 7 -12.98 -12.71 -12.87
N VAL A 8 -12.60 -12.77 -11.59
CA VAL A 8 -11.69 -11.79 -10.98
C VAL A 8 -10.29 -11.87 -11.61
N ALA A 9 -9.76 -13.07 -11.84
CA ALA A 9 -8.48 -13.26 -12.50
C ALA A 9 -8.48 -12.71 -13.93
N GLY A 10 -9.53 -12.99 -14.70
CA GLY A 10 -9.70 -12.46 -16.06
C GLY A 10 -9.72 -10.93 -16.07
N PHE A 11 -10.47 -10.32 -15.15
CA PHE A 11 -10.47 -8.86 -14.99
C PHE A 11 -9.07 -8.30 -14.69
N LEU A 12 -8.33 -8.91 -13.74
CA LEU A 12 -6.99 -8.44 -13.36
C LEU A 12 -6.00 -8.51 -14.53
N VAL A 13 -6.01 -9.61 -15.29
CA VAL A 13 -5.16 -9.76 -16.48
C VAL A 13 -5.46 -8.65 -17.49
N THR A 14 -6.73 -8.45 -17.86
CA THR A 14 -7.11 -7.37 -18.79
C THR A 14 -6.71 -5.99 -18.25
N ALA A 15 -7.03 -5.68 -17.00
CA ALA A 15 -6.73 -4.40 -16.36
C ALA A 15 -5.23 -4.10 -16.25
N SER A 16 -4.37 -5.12 -16.28
CA SER A 16 -2.91 -4.95 -16.22
C SER A 16 -2.22 -4.65 -17.55
N THR A 17 -2.95 -4.71 -18.67
CA THR A 17 -2.36 -4.61 -20.02
C THR A 17 -2.70 -3.31 -20.74
N ASN A 18 -3.94 -2.83 -20.63
CA ASN A 18 -4.41 -1.74 -21.49
C ASN A 18 -5.56 -0.94 -20.86
N LEU A 19 -5.28 -0.16 -19.81
CA LEU A 19 -6.24 0.81 -19.28
C LEU A 19 -5.91 2.22 -19.79
N ALA A 20 -6.92 2.91 -20.30
CA ALA A 20 -6.85 4.34 -20.55
C ALA A 20 -6.80 5.13 -19.22
N LEU A 21 -6.31 6.37 -19.28
CA LEU A 21 -6.10 7.18 -18.08
C LEU A 21 -7.40 7.43 -17.28
N ASP A 22 -8.50 7.66 -17.97
CA ASP A 22 -9.83 7.82 -17.37
C ASP A 22 -10.31 6.55 -16.67
N GLU A 23 -10.05 5.38 -17.26
CA GLU A 23 -10.32 4.07 -16.63
C GLU A 23 -9.48 3.85 -15.37
N ILE A 24 -8.17 4.20 -15.41
CA ILE A 24 -7.28 4.13 -14.23
C ILE A 24 -7.82 5.02 -13.11
N ILE A 25 -8.25 6.25 -13.43
CA ILE A 25 -8.82 7.20 -12.46
C ILE A 25 -10.12 6.63 -11.88
N ALA A 26 -11.01 6.10 -12.73
CA ALA A 26 -12.29 5.53 -12.31
C ALA A 26 -12.08 4.33 -11.39
N LEU A 27 -11.21 3.39 -11.77
CA LEU A 27 -10.87 2.21 -10.99
C LEU A 27 -10.24 2.58 -9.64
N THR A 28 -9.33 3.56 -9.63
CA THR A 28 -8.69 4.05 -8.40
C THR A 28 -9.72 4.66 -7.45
N LYS A 29 -10.63 5.51 -7.96
CA LYS A 29 -11.70 6.11 -7.16
C LYS A 29 -12.66 5.04 -6.60
N ALA A 30 -13.05 4.07 -7.43
CA ALA A 30 -13.90 2.96 -7.02
C ALA A 30 -13.23 2.10 -5.94
N ARG A 31 -11.94 1.79 -6.08
CA ARG A 31 -11.19 1.06 -5.04
C ARG A 31 -11.09 1.87 -3.74
N ALA A 32 -10.76 3.15 -3.85
CA ALA A 32 -10.62 4.05 -2.70
C ALA A 32 -11.94 4.27 -1.93
N SER A 33 -13.10 4.20 -2.61
CA SER A 33 -14.41 4.33 -1.94
C SER A 33 -14.78 3.11 -1.09
N HIS A 34 -14.22 1.93 -1.38
CA HIS A 34 -14.41 0.71 -0.59
C HIS A 34 -13.39 0.57 0.54
N ALA A 35 -12.32 1.37 0.54
CA ALA A 35 -11.35 1.38 1.62
C ALA A 35 -11.86 2.18 2.82
N ARG A 36 -11.60 1.68 4.03
CA ARG A 36 -11.86 2.44 5.26
C ARG A 36 -10.95 3.67 5.27
N ARG A 37 -11.55 4.87 5.32
CA ARG A 37 -10.80 6.13 5.47
C ARG A 37 -10.35 6.31 6.91
N GLN A 38 -9.05 6.49 7.10
CA GLN A 38 -8.48 6.92 8.38
C GLN A 38 -8.28 8.43 8.38
N ARG A 39 -8.51 9.06 9.53
CA ARG A 39 -8.28 10.49 9.75
C ARG A 39 -7.18 10.64 10.77
N TRP A 40 -6.26 11.55 10.50
CA TRP A 40 -5.10 11.84 11.33
C TRP A 40 -5.24 13.27 11.87
N ALA A 41 -4.85 13.48 13.13
CA ALA A 41 -4.83 14.80 13.75
C ALA A 41 -3.58 15.58 13.32
N ALA A 42 -3.45 15.82 12.02
CA ALA A 42 -2.33 16.53 11.41
C ALA A 42 -2.79 17.29 10.16
N ASP A 43 -2.22 18.47 9.93
CA ASP A 43 -2.53 19.30 8.76
C ASP A 43 -2.03 18.66 7.46
N VAL A 44 -0.90 17.95 7.53
CA VAL A 44 -0.29 17.25 6.41
C VAL A 44 0.02 15.81 6.81
N VAL A 45 -0.52 14.87 6.03
CA VAL A 45 -0.19 13.44 6.13
C VAL A 45 0.65 13.07 4.92
N VAL A 46 1.83 12.53 5.17
CA VAL A 46 2.77 12.14 4.10
C VAL A 46 2.83 10.63 3.97
N ASP A 47 3.08 10.15 2.76
CA ASP A 47 3.38 8.74 2.49
C ASP A 47 4.45 8.68 1.40
N LYS A 48 5.23 7.60 1.43
CA LYS A 48 6.19 7.25 0.40
C LYS A 48 5.81 5.88 -0.12
N HIS A 49 5.61 5.76 -1.43
CA HIS A 49 5.39 4.46 -2.06
C HIS A 49 6.57 4.11 -2.97
N SER A 50 6.80 2.83 -3.18
CA SER A 50 7.76 2.31 -4.16
C SER A 50 7.06 1.20 -4.91
N MET A 51 7.13 1.25 -6.25
CA MET A 51 6.57 0.19 -7.10
C MET A 51 7.21 -1.18 -6.84
N GLY A 52 8.42 -1.21 -6.30
CA GLY A 52 9.16 -2.44 -6.03
C GLY A 52 10.00 -2.87 -7.23
N GLY A 53 10.21 -4.17 -7.40
CA GLY A 53 10.98 -4.74 -8.52
C GLY A 53 12.51 -4.74 -8.36
N ILE A 54 13.05 -3.91 -7.47
CA ILE A 54 14.49 -3.90 -7.16
C ILE A 54 14.78 -4.82 -5.96
N PRO A 55 15.65 -5.84 -6.11
CA PRO A 55 16.05 -6.72 -5.01
C PRO A 55 16.65 -5.95 -3.84
N GLY A 56 16.25 -6.30 -2.61
CA GLY A 56 16.82 -5.71 -1.40
C GLY A 56 16.48 -4.24 -1.16
N ASN A 57 15.42 -3.71 -1.77
CA ASN A 57 14.98 -2.34 -1.53
C ASN A 57 14.51 -2.14 -0.08
N ARG A 58 15.36 -1.46 0.71
CA ARG A 58 15.17 -1.17 2.14
C ARG A 58 14.96 0.32 2.41
N ILE A 59 14.58 1.10 1.41
CA ILE A 59 14.50 2.54 1.58
C ILE A 59 13.31 2.95 2.47
N THR A 60 12.22 2.19 2.45
CA THR A 60 11.01 2.53 3.22
C THR A 60 11.28 2.57 4.73
N PRO A 61 11.87 1.53 5.36
CA PRO A 61 12.19 1.57 6.79
C PRO A 61 13.23 2.64 7.19
N ILE A 62 13.97 3.21 6.24
CA ILE A 62 14.95 4.29 6.50
C ILE A 62 14.27 5.66 6.40
N VAL A 63 13.43 5.88 5.37
CA VAL A 63 12.77 7.18 5.14
C VAL A 63 11.74 7.50 6.23
N ILE A 64 10.99 6.50 6.70
CA ILE A 64 9.95 6.70 7.72
C ILE A 64 10.50 7.37 8.98
N PRO A 65 11.54 6.84 9.67
CA PRO A 65 12.03 7.46 10.90
C PRO A 65 12.64 8.84 10.66
N ILE A 66 13.26 9.10 9.51
CA ILE A 66 13.79 10.44 9.17
C ILE A 66 12.63 11.45 9.09
N VAL A 67 11.58 11.12 8.33
CA VAL A 67 10.41 11.99 8.17
C VAL A 67 9.67 12.19 9.49
N ALA A 68 9.49 11.12 10.27
CA ALA A 68 8.84 11.17 11.57
C ALA A 68 9.65 12.01 12.59
N ALA A 69 10.98 11.92 12.57
CA ALA A 69 11.85 12.73 13.42
C ALA A 69 11.76 14.23 13.12
N HIS A 70 11.32 14.61 11.92
CA HIS A 70 11.00 16.00 11.54
C HIS A 70 9.55 16.40 11.86
N GLY A 71 8.81 15.60 12.63
CA GLY A 71 7.49 15.96 13.14
C GLY A 71 6.34 15.74 12.15
N LEU A 72 6.57 15.08 11.01
CA LEU A 72 5.52 14.80 10.03
C LEU A 72 4.80 13.48 10.33
N THR A 73 3.47 13.48 10.19
CA THR A 73 2.64 12.28 10.34
C THR A 73 2.75 11.41 9.08
N MET A 74 3.38 10.24 9.21
CA MET A 74 3.64 9.31 8.10
C MET A 74 3.11 7.88 8.39
N PRO A 75 1.80 7.65 8.28
CA PRO A 75 1.20 6.35 8.53
C PRO A 75 1.47 5.40 7.35
N LYS A 76 2.55 4.64 7.43
CA LYS A 76 2.97 3.74 6.36
C LYS A 76 2.23 2.40 6.42
N THR A 77 1.45 2.09 5.38
CA THR A 77 1.08 0.71 5.06
C THR A 77 1.99 0.14 3.98
N SER A 78 2.27 -1.16 4.01
CA SER A 78 3.02 -1.86 2.98
C SER A 78 2.41 -3.22 2.72
N SER A 79 2.47 -3.70 1.49
CA SER A 79 2.17 -5.09 1.19
C SER A 79 3.35 -5.99 1.57
N ARG A 80 3.05 -7.29 1.65
CA ARG A 80 4.06 -8.34 1.49
C ARG A 80 4.56 -8.40 0.05
N ALA A 81 5.62 -9.16 -0.17
CA ALA A 81 6.16 -9.42 -1.50
C ALA A 81 5.08 -9.97 -2.45
N ILE A 82 5.10 -9.50 -3.70
CA ILE A 82 4.32 -10.08 -4.80
C ILE A 82 5.25 -10.86 -5.73
N THR A 83 6.25 -10.19 -6.29
CA THR A 83 7.27 -10.78 -7.18
C THR A 83 8.69 -10.71 -6.62
N SER A 84 8.92 -9.94 -5.56
CA SER A 84 10.22 -9.83 -4.89
C SER A 84 10.43 -10.96 -3.88
N ALA A 85 11.67 -11.14 -3.42
CA ALA A 85 11.97 -12.11 -2.36
C ALA A 85 11.39 -11.68 -0.99
N ALA A 86 11.34 -10.37 -0.72
CA ALA A 86 10.74 -9.79 0.49
C ALA A 86 10.18 -8.40 0.19
N GLY A 87 9.03 -8.07 0.78
CA GLY A 87 8.43 -6.74 0.80
C GLY A 87 8.83 -5.95 2.04
N THR A 88 8.38 -4.70 2.13
CA THR A 88 8.63 -3.89 3.34
C THR A 88 7.94 -4.49 4.57
N ALA A 89 6.73 -5.05 4.42
CA ALA A 89 6.03 -5.71 5.54
C ALA A 89 6.78 -6.95 6.03
N ASP A 90 7.25 -7.81 5.11
CA ASP A 90 7.99 -9.03 5.46
C ASP A 90 9.28 -8.72 6.25
N MET A 91 9.96 -7.62 5.91
CA MET A 91 11.14 -7.20 6.66
C MET A 91 10.80 -6.60 8.03
N MET A 92 9.75 -5.77 8.10
CA MET A 92 9.35 -5.17 9.37
C MET A 92 8.86 -6.24 10.35
N GLU A 93 8.24 -7.31 9.84
CA GLU A 93 7.71 -8.41 10.64
C GLU A 93 8.78 -9.15 11.45
N VAL A 94 10.03 -9.18 10.96
CA VAL A 94 11.16 -9.75 11.70
C VAL A 94 11.40 -9.01 13.02
N MET A 95 11.07 -7.72 13.08
CA MET A 95 11.36 -6.83 14.20
C MET A 95 10.11 -6.46 15.01
N ALA A 96 8.94 -6.42 14.40
CA ALA A 96 7.70 -6.00 15.05
C ALA A 96 6.45 -6.59 14.37
N ARG A 97 5.35 -6.73 15.11
CA ARG A 97 4.06 -7.13 14.54
C ARG A 97 3.59 -6.11 13.49
N VAL A 98 3.22 -6.60 12.30
CA VAL A 98 2.79 -5.76 11.16
C VAL A 98 1.27 -5.79 10.90
N ASP A 99 0.59 -6.83 11.35
CA ASP A 99 -0.86 -6.95 11.22
C ASP A 99 -1.56 -6.16 12.34
N LEU A 100 -1.88 -4.90 12.03
CA LEU A 100 -2.55 -3.97 12.93
C LEU A 100 -4.00 -3.76 12.51
N GLY A 101 -4.91 -3.85 13.48
CA GLY A 101 -6.30 -3.49 13.28
C GLY A 101 -6.47 -1.99 13.03
N PRO A 102 -7.59 -1.55 12.44
CA PRO A 102 -7.82 -0.14 12.13
C PRO A 102 -7.85 0.82 13.31
N GLU A 103 -8.01 0.33 14.54
CA GLU A 103 -7.97 1.13 15.76
C GLU A 103 -6.56 1.22 16.34
N GLU A 104 -5.76 0.17 16.18
CA GLU A 104 -4.35 0.13 16.56
C GLU A 104 -3.48 0.95 15.60
N PHE A 105 -3.90 1.07 14.34
CA PHE A 105 -3.24 1.85 13.29
C PHE A 105 -3.73 3.32 13.25
N ARG A 106 -4.00 3.94 14.41
CA ARG A 106 -4.42 5.35 14.53
C ARG A 106 -3.31 6.25 15.08
#